data_AF-A0A679G2Z8-F1
#
_entry.id   AF-A0A679G2Z8-F1
#
_cell.length_a   1.000
_cell.length_b   1.000
_cell.length_c   1.000
_cell.angle_alpha   90.00
_cell.angle_beta   90.00
_cell.angle_gamma   90.00
#
_symmetry.space_group_name_H-M   'P 1'
#
loop_
_entity.id
_entity.type
_entity.pdbx_description
1 polymer ?
#
loop_
_entity_poly.entity_id
_entity_poly.type
_entity_poly.pdbx_seq_one_letter_code
_entity_poly.pdbx_strand_id
1 'polypeptide(L)'
;MLFHPKDTRDVMQAASKSMAHLAYHLYYFLEHEWNDKKRVWELSKRLKPAPVLPELKEVGEQLRAQREHALAAWAQTGHVKKLKARLAGRIIHGLGAGHVRETSLTIHPVYGLPYIPASSVKGLVRHWWIEAYGQGEEKSLSEQKNGRDVFGTQEKKGMVQFHDIFLIDGLQLVRDVLAVHMKEYYEGKKAATDDQKPVPVSFWTVTAAEVEIYLTANRSAQNDEEAKRLLEEAAAWTKAALTEWGIGSKTSSGYGRFIDVEDVTETEFLPVVRKETMRLEQRKKEQALLEQRKREEEEQAKLALLSPEERLVAEIVQLTDSQADQQRSKDALYNQVIQQQNKQAAQALLAYWQRIGQWGKSASKKQKEKINVLQQLLNGS
;
A
#
# COMPACT_ATOMS: atom_id res chain seq x y z
N MET A 1 33.48 12.22 0.02
CA MET A 1 32.63 12.03 -1.18
C MET A 1 33.31 12.49 -2.47
N LEU A 2 34.61 12.26 -2.65
CA LEU A 2 35.35 12.80 -3.80
C LEU A 2 34.93 12.14 -5.15
N PHE A 3 34.46 10.90 -5.08
CA PHE A 3 34.12 10.05 -6.23
C PHE A 3 32.60 9.87 -6.44
N HIS A 4 31.79 10.87 -6.12
CA HIS A 4 30.33 10.81 -6.32
C HIS A 4 29.89 11.69 -7.47
N PRO A 5 28.76 11.34 -8.15
CA PRO A 5 28.10 12.25 -9.06
C PRO A 5 27.96 13.62 -8.40
N LYS A 6 28.34 14.66 -9.14
CA LYS A 6 28.39 16.04 -8.64
C LYS A 6 27.05 16.44 -8.01
N ASP A 7 25.94 16.08 -8.67
CA ASP A 7 24.59 16.40 -8.23
C ASP A 7 24.27 15.81 -6.85
N THR A 8 24.66 14.56 -6.57
CA THR A 8 24.45 13.94 -5.25
C THR A 8 25.25 14.66 -4.17
N ARG A 9 26.49 15.06 -4.47
CA ARG A 9 27.32 15.81 -3.52
C ARG A 9 26.74 17.19 -3.24
N ASP A 10 26.27 17.88 -4.27
CA ASP A 10 25.73 19.24 -4.17
C ASP A 10 24.41 19.24 -3.37
N VAL A 11 23.52 18.27 -3.62
CA VAL A 11 22.29 18.06 -2.83
C VAL A 11 22.61 17.77 -1.36
N MET A 12 23.61 16.93 -1.09
CA MET A 12 24.00 16.61 0.29
C MET A 12 24.60 17.80 1.04
N GLN A 13 25.44 18.58 0.36
CA GLN A 13 26.01 19.81 0.93
C GLN A 13 24.91 20.84 1.22
N ALA A 14 23.94 20.99 0.32
CA ALA A 14 22.82 21.90 0.50
C ALA A 14 21.84 21.45 1.61
N ALA A 15 21.58 20.15 1.71
CA ALA A 15 20.63 19.61 2.68
C ALA A 15 21.14 19.69 4.14
N SER A 16 22.46 19.75 4.36
CA SER A 16 23.09 19.73 5.69
C SER A 16 22.58 18.57 6.59
N LYS A 17 22.20 17.46 5.95
CA LYS A 17 21.67 16.25 6.61
C LYS A 17 22.67 15.11 6.55
N SER A 18 22.57 14.19 7.51
CA SER A 18 23.31 12.93 7.49
C SER A 18 22.77 12.02 6.37
N MET A 19 23.65 11.28 5.69
CA MET A 19 23.22 10.33 4.65
C MET A 19 22.81 9.02 5.32
N ALA A 20 21.53 8.82 5.62
CA ALA A 20 21.07 7.64 6.36
C ALA A 20 20.97 6.36 5.53
N HIS A 21 20.90 6.48 4.21
CA HIS A 21 20.68 5.38 3.28
C HIS A 21 21.89 4.41 3.23
N LEU A 22 21.74 3.16 3.69
CA LEU A 22 22.87 2.23 3.90
C LEU A 22 23.65 1.90 2.64
N ALA A 23 23.02 1.87 1.47
CA ALA A 23 23.73 1.56 0.23
C ALA A 23 24.92 2.52 0.02
N TYR A 24 24.81 3.78 0.42
CA TYR A 24 25.91 4.73 0.32
C TYR A 24 27.08 4.35 1.20
N HIS A 25 26.83 3.99 2.46
CA HIS A 25 27.87 3.53 3.38
C HIS A 25 28.52 2.22 2.94
N LEU A 26 27.74 1.32 2.34
CA LEU A 26 28.20 -0.03 1.98
C LEU A 26 28.87 -0.10 0.60
N TYR A 27 28.40 0.68 -0.37
CA TYR A 27 28.78 0.53 -1.79
C TYR A 27 29.40 1.76 -2.42
N TYR A 28 29.19 2.95 -1.85
CA TYR A 28 29.63 4.19 -2.48
C TYR A 28 30.74 4.89 -1.66
N PHE A 29 30.65 4.93 -0.33
CA PHE A 29 31.66 5.50 0.58
C PHE A 29 32.84 4.54 0.80
N LEU A 30 33.33 4.01 -0.30
CA LEU A 30 34.39 3.03 -0.35
C LEU A 30 35.76 3.71 -0.36
N GLU A 31 36.60 3.28 0.57
CA GLU A 31 37.99 3.74 0.61
C GLU A 31 38.83 3.02 -0.43
N HIS A 32 39.73 3.78 -1.01
CA HIS A 32 40.74 3.25 -1.91
C HIS A 32 42.11 3.43 -1.26
N GLU A 33 42.93 2.40 -1.38
CA GLU A 33 44.32 2.40 -0.92
C GLU A 33 45.21 2.38 -2.16
N TRP A 34 46.31 3.12 -2.10
CA TRP A 34 47.29 3.13 -3.18
C TRP A 34 48.07 1.82 -3.16
N ASN A 35 48.07 1.08 -4.27
CA ASN A 35 48.87 -0.12 -4.42
C ASN A 35 50.20 0.23 -5.10
N ASP A 36 51.29 0.29 -4.32
CA ASP A 36 52.63 0.62 -4.83
C ASP A 36 53.11 -0.32 -5.93
N LYS A 37 52.77 -1.62 -5.86
CA LYS A 37 53.23 -2.63 -6.83
C LYS A 37 52.55 -2.47 -8.19
N LYS A 38 51.25 -2.17 -8.19
CA LYS A 38 50.45 -2.02 -9.41
C LYS A 38 50.33 -0.57 -9.88
N ARG A 39 50.75 0.40 -9.07
CA ARG A 39 50.65 1.85 -9.31
C ARG A 39 49.21 2.30 -9.62
N VAL A 40 48.23 1.69 -8.93
CA VAL A 40 46.81 2.01 -9.07
C VAL A 40 46.15 2.11 -7.70
N TRP A 41 45.06 2.88 -7.62
CA TRP A 41 44.17 2.88 -6.47
C TRP A 41 43.31 1.63 -6.49
N GLU A 42 43.37 0.83 -5.43
CA GLU A 42 42.54 -0.36 -5.27
C GLU A 42 41.58 -0.17 -4.10
N LEU A 43 40.45 -0.87 -4.14
CA LEU A 43 39.51 -0.87 -3.03
C LEU A 43 40.16 -1.41 -1.76
N SER A 44 40.02 -0.68 -0.64
CA SER A 44 40.48 -1.15 0.66
C SER A 44 39.74 -2.44 1.06
N LYS A 45 40.53 -3.45 1.44
CA LYS A 45 40.01 -4.71 2.00
C LYS A 45 39.40 -4.51 3.39
N ARG A 46 39.72 -3.41 4.07
CA ARG A 46 39.13 -3.08 5.37
C ARG A 46 37.67 -2.68 5.16
N LEU A 47 36.78 -3.27 5.96
CA LEU A 47 35.44 -2.72 6.13
C LEU A 47 35.57 -1.54 7.12
N LYS A 48 34.89 -0.41 6.87
CA LYS A 48 34.73 0.71 7.83
C LYS A 48 33.38 0.64 8.54
N PRO A 49 33.22 1.07 9.82
CA PRO A 49 31.94 0.91 10.49
C PRO A 49 30.85 1.63 9.69
N ALA A 50 29.74 0.94 9.40
CA ALA A 50 28.61 1.51 8.70
C ALA A 50 27.51 1.75 9.74
N PRO A 51 27.30 2.99 10.20
CA PRO A 51 26.35 3.27 11.26
C PRO A 51 24.92 3.17 10.74
N VAL A 52 24.03 2.57 11.55
CA VAL A 52 22.58 2.64 11.34
C VAL A 52 22.11 3.95 11.98
N LEU A 53 21.93 4.98 11.17
CA LEU A 53 21.57 6.32 11.64
C LEU A 53 20.09 6.37 12.10
N PRO A 54 19.74 7.22 13.09
CA PRO A 54 18.37 7.38 13.57
C PRO A 54 17.35 7.66 12.47
N GLU A 55 17.72 8.48 11.48
CA GLU A 55 16.86 8.84 10.35
C GLU A 55 16.50 7.62 9.49
N LEU A 56 17.37 6.62 9.40
CA LEU A 56 17.05 5.37 8.71
C LEU A 56 16.01 4.55 9.48
N LYS A 57 16.10 4.57 10.82
CA LYS A 57 15.12 3.90 11.68
C LYS A 57 13.74 4.55 11.51
N GLU A 58 13.69 5.87 11.48
CA GLU A 58 12.46 6.62 11.22
C GLU A 58 11.86 6.27 9.85
N VAL A 59 12.67 6.20 8.79
CA VAL A 59 12.23 5.73 7.47
C VAL A 59 11.67 4.30 7.54
N GLY A 60 12.31 3.42 8.30
CA GLY A 60 11.82 2.06 8.53
C GLY A 60 10.47 2.00 9.25
N GLU A 61 10.29 2.80 10.30
CA GLU A 61 9.03 2.90 11.04
C GLU A 61 7.90 3.48 10.17
N GLN A 62 8.19 4.54 9.41
CA GLN A 62 7.25 5.11 8.45
C GLN A 62 6.86 4.11 7.36
N LEU A 63 7.84 3.39 6.79
CA LEU A 63 7.59 2.34 5.80
C LEU A 63 6.71 1.23 6.37
N ARG A 64 7.00 0.76 7.60
CA ARG A 64 6.19 -0.26 8.29
C ARG A 64 4.74 0.21 8.42
N ALA A 65 4.53 1.42 8.94
CA ALA A 65 3.20 1.98 9.12
C ALA A 65 2.44 2.15 7.79
N GLN A 66 3.10 2.67 6.75
CA GLN A 66 2.50 2.84 5.42
C GLN A 66 2.12 1.50 4.80
N ARG A 67 2.99 0.49 4.93
CA ARG A 67 2.74 -0.86 4.42
C ARG A 67 1.57 -1.52 5.13
N GLU A 68 1.51 -1.43 6.46
CA GLU A 68 0.42 -1.99 7.23
C GLU A 68 -0.92 -1.32 6.88
N HIS A 69 -0.94 0.00 6.73
CA HIS A 69 -2.12 0.74 6.26
C HIS A 69 -2.54 0.32 4.84
N ALA A 70 -1.60 0.18 3.91
CA ALA A 70 -1.90 -0.26 2.54
C ALA A 70 -2.49 -1.69 2.51
N LEU A 71 -1.96 -2.59 3.32
CA LEU A 71 -2.46 -3.96 3.44
C LEU A 71 -3.81 -4.01 4.16
N ALA A 72 -4.04 -3.13 5.14
CA ALA A 72 -5.34 -3.00 5.79
C ALA A 72 -6.42 -2.51 4.82
N ALA A 73 -6.07 -1.58 3.93
CA ALA A 73 -6.95 -1.17 2.83
C ALA A 73 -7.20 -2.34 1.85
N TRP A 74 -6.16 -3.09 1.49
CA TRP A 74 -6.27 -4.28 0.64
C TRP A 74 -7.21 -5.34 1.23
N ALA A 75 -7.21 -5.54 2.56
CA ALA A 75 -8.06 -6.52 3.23
C ALA A 75 -9.58 -6.29 3.02
N GLN A 76 -9.99 -5.13 2.51
CA GLN A 76 -11.37 -4.86 2.12
C GLN A 76 -11.77 -5.57 0.82
N THR A 77 -10.82 -5.78 -0.10
CA THR A 77 -11.04 -6.37 -1.43
C THR A 77 -10.33 -7.71 -1.62
N GLY A 78 -9.47 -8.10 -0.68
CA GLY A 78 -8.60 -9.26 -0.72
C GLY A 78 -8.50 -9.98 0.63
N HIS A 79 -7.80 -11.10 0.63
CA HIS A 79 -7.34 -11.78 1.85
C HIS A 79 -5.88 -11.42 2.12
N VAL A 80 -5.52 -11.31 3.39
CA VAL A 80 -4.16 -10.99 3.85
C VAL A 80 -3.79 -11.95 4.97
N LYS A 81 -2.57 -12.46 4.94
CA LYS A 81 -1.92 -13.13 6.06
C LYS A 81 -0.72 -12.30 6.51
N LYS A 82 -0.62 -12.04 7.81
CA LYS A 82 0.53 -11.42 8.47
C LYS A 82 1.21 -12.49 9.32
N LEU A 83 2.43 -12.86 8.95
CA LEU A 83 3.30 -13.67 9.80
C LEU A 83 4.32 -12.77 10.49
N LYS A 84 4.67 -13.14 11.70
CA LYS A 84 5.74 -12.53 12.47
C LYS A 84 6.81 -13.59 12.71
N ALA A 85 8.09 -13.20 12.59
CA ALA A 85 9.20 -14.13 12.74
C ALA A 85 10.41 -13.45 13.37
N ARG A 86 11.21 -14.23 14.10
CA ARG A 86 12.49 -13.81 14.67
C ARG A 86 13.64 -14.41 13.88
N LEU A 87 14.72 -13.66 13.70
CA LEU A 87 15.95 -14.22 13.14
C LEU A 87 16.68 -15.01 14.23
N ALA A 88 17.02 -16.27 13.94
CA ALA A 88 17.82 -17.09 14.84
C ALA A 88 19.27 -16.60 14.95
N GLY A 89 19.73 -15.88 13.93
CA GLY A 89 21.09 -15.35 13.87
C GLY A 89 21.25 -14.33 12.73
N ARG A 90 22.46 -14.27 12.20
CA ARG A 90 22.81 -13.34 11.12
C ARG A 90 22.18 -13.79 9.80
N ILE A 91 21.70 -12.83 9.02
CA ILE A 91 21.29 -13.07 7.64
C ILE A 91 22.27 -12.39 6.68
N ILE A 92 22.53 -13.09 5.58
CA ILE A 92 23.21 -12.53 4.43
C ILE A 92 22.27 -12.72 3.26
N HIS A 93 21.89 -11.65 2.59
CA HIS A 93 21.07 -11.74 1.39
C HIS A 93 21.69 -10.85 0.33
N GLY A 94 21.91 -11.37 -0.88
CA GLY A 94 22.47 -10.61 -1.99
C GLY A 94 23.95 -10.84 -2.30
N LEU A 95 24.63 -11.82 -1.66
CA LEU A 95 26.02 -12.14 -2.02
C LEU A 95 26.13 -12.43 -3.52
N GLY A 96 27.08 -11.79 -4.19
CA GLY A 96 27.33 -11.96 -5.63
C GLY A 96 26.51 -11.06 -6.55
N ALA A 97 25.61 -10.20 -6.04
CA ALA A 97 25.05 -9.13 -6.86
C ALA A 97 26.20 -8.18 -7.29
N GLY A 98 26.28 -7.85 -8.58
CA GLY A 98 27.39 -7.17 -9.27
C GLY A 98 27.75 -5.76 -8.80
N HIS A 99 28.06 -5.61 -7.52
CA HIS A 99 28.57 -4.40 -6.90
C HIS A 99 30.07 -4.56 -6.60
N VAL A 100 30.73 -3.42 -6.37
CA VAL A 100 32.20 -3.27 -6.24
C VAL A 100 32.82 -4.17 -5.16
N ARG A 101 32.05 -4.66 -4.19
CA ARG A 101 32.44 -5.71 -3.24
C ARG A 101 31.68 -7.00 -3.58
N GLU A 102 32.39 -8.13 -3.64
CA GLU A 102 31.86 -9.50 -3.82
C GLU A 102 30.86 -9.94 -2.71
N THR A 103 30.60 -9.06 -1.74
CA THR A 103 29.85 -9.30 -0.50
C THR A 103 28.79 -8.24 -0.27
N SER A 104 27.87 -8.12 -1.22
CA SER A 104 26.75 -7.18 -1.17
C SER A 104 25.58 -7.72 -0.33
N LEU A 105 25.02 -6.83 0.49
CA LEU A 105 23.70 -6.97 1.10
C LEU A 105 22.62 -6.40 0.16
N THR A 106 21.46 -7.02 0.12
CA THR A 106 20.32 -6.49 -0.64
C THR A 106 19.73 -5.30 0.12
N ILE A 107 20.03 -4.09 -0.38
CA ILE A 107 19.53 -2.82 0.15
C ILE A 107 18.44 -2.31 -0.79
N HIS A 108 17.30 -1.90 -0.23
CA HIS A 108 16.21 -1.32 -1.01
C HIS A 108 16.66 0.03 -1.60
N PRO A 109 16.57 0.23 -2.93
CA PRO A 109 17.18 1.39 -3.60
C PRO A 109 16.55 2.73 -3.23
N VAL A 110 15.31 2.72 -2.73
CA VAL A 110 14.59 3.93 -2.31
C VAL A 110 14.74 4.21 -0.81
N TYR A 111 14.61 3.19 0.02
CA TYR A 111 14.52 3.35 1.48
C TYR A 111 15.88 3.23 2.17
N GLY A 112 16.88 2.64 1.50
CA GLY A 112 18.19 2.39 2.10
C GLY A 112 18.21 1.33 3.19
N LEU A 113 17.11 0.59 3.35
CA LEU A 113 16.95 -0.48 4.33
C LEU A 113 17.35 -1.83 3.73
N PRO A 114 17.93 -2.75 4.51
CA PRO A 114 18.13 -4.11 4.06
C PRO A 114 16.79 -4.83 4.01
N TYR A 115 16.59 -5.62 2.95
CA TYR A 115 15.35 -6.35 2.74
C TYR A 115 15.59 -7.68 2.02
N ILE A 116 14.63 -8.58 2.15
CA ILE A 116 14.56 -9.84 1.42
C ILE A 116 13.47 -9.66 0.35
N PRO A 117 13.81 -9.75 -0.94
CA PRO A 117 12.85 -9.64 -2.02
C PRO A 117 11.76 -10.72 -1.95
N ALA A 118 10.54 -10.35 -2.31
CA ALA A 118 9.38 -11.23 -2.40
C ALA A 118 9.64 -12.43 -3.33
N SER A 119 10.43 -12.23 -4.38
CA SER A 119 10.85 -13.28 -5.31
C SER A 119 11.74 -14.32 -4.64
N SER A 120 12.64 -13.91 -3.74
CA SER A 120 13.47 -14.83 -2.95
C SER A 120 12.61 -15.64 -1.99
N VAL A 121 11.63 -15.01 -1.34
CA VAL A 121 10.69 -15.71 -0.44
C VAL A 121 9.86 -16.71 -1.25
N LYS A 122 9.23 -16.27 -2.34
CA LYS A 122 8.45 -17.14 -3.22
C LYS A 122 9.28 -18.30 -3.76
N GLY A 123 10.52 -18.04 -4.18
CA GLY A 123 11.45 -19.06 -4.68
C GLY A 123 11.81 -20.10 -3.62
N LEU A 124 12.11 -19.66 -2.40
CA LEU A 124 12.36 -20.55 -1.27
C LEU A 124 11.15 -21.46 -1.00
N VAL A 125 9.97 -20.86 -0.84
CA VAL A 125 8.75 -21.60 -0.48
C VAL A 125 8.35 -22.54 -1.62
N ARG A 126 8.55 -22.13 -2.89
CA ARG A 126 8.37 -22.98 -4.06
C ARG A 126 9.30 -24.20 -4.03
N HIS A 127 10.59 -23.97 -3.79
CA HIS A 127 11.57 -25.07 -3.75
C HIS A 127 11.27 -26.03 -2.59
N TRP A 128 10.92 -25.48 -1.41
CA TRP A 128 10.50 -26.27 -0.26
C TRP A 128 9.27 -27.13 -0.57
N TRP A 129 8.28 -26.56 -1.24
CA TRP A 129 7.09 -27.28 -1.66
C TRP A 129 7.42 -28.41 -2.65
N ILE A 130 8.32 -28.19 -3.60
CA ILE A 130 8.75 -29.22 -4.57
C ILE A 130 9.42 -30.40 -3.86
N GLU A 131 10.28 -30.15 -2.86
CA GLU A 131 10.88 -31.23 -2.08
C GLU A 131 9.84 -31.95 -1.21
N ALA A 132 9.00 -31.20 -0.48
CA ALA A 132 8.07 -31.76 0.49
C ALA A 132 6.90 -32.54 -0.16
N TYR A 133 6.37 -32.06 -1.29
CA TYR A 133 5.17 -32.60 -1.93
C TYR A 133 5.42 -33.16 -3.34
N GLY A 134 6.50 -32.75 -3.99
CA GLY A 134 6.89 -33.19 -5.34
C GLY A 134 8.06 -34.17 -5.37
N GLN A 135 8.58 -34.62 -4.22
CA GLN A 135 9.73 -35.54 -4.14
C GLN A 135 10.97 -35.03 -4.90
N GLY A 136 11.13 -33.70 -4.98
CA GLY A 136 12.23 -33.06 -5.72
C GLY A 136 11.96 -32.87 -7.22
N GLU A 137 10.81 -33.31 -7.74
CA GLU A 137 10.47 -33.19 -9.16
C GLU A 137 9.72 -31.89 -9.46
N GLU A 138 10.33 -31.01 -10.25
CA GLU A 138 9.73 -29.70 -10.59
C GLU A 138 8.40 -29.82 -11.36
N LYS A 139 8.21 -30.90 -12.12
CA LYS A 139 6.97 -31.17 -12.87
C LYS A 139 5.76 -31.34 -11.97
N SER A 140 5.94 -31.85 -10.75
CA SER A 140 4.85 -32.04 -9.78
C SER A 140 4.15 -30.74 -9.42
N LEU A 141 4.83 -29.59 -9.55
CA LEU A 141 4.22 -28.28 -9.31
C LEU A 141 3.12 -27.96 -10.33
N SER A 142 3.28 -28.36 -11.58
CA SER A 142 2.24 -28.18 -12.61
C SER A 142 1.11 -29.20 -12.53
N GLU A 143 1.39 -30.40 -12.01
CA GLU A 143 0.43 -31.50 -11.91
C GLU A 143 -0.47 -31.39 -10.69
N GLN A 144 0.07 -30.90 -9.56
CA GLN A 144 -0.70 -30.73 -8.32
C GLN A 144 -1.36 -29.36 -8.26
N LYS A 145 -2.69 -29.38 -8.09
CA LYS A 145 -3.54 -28.19 -8.12
C LYS A 145 -3.07 -27.08 -7.16
N ASN A 146 -2.77 -27.41 -5.90
CA ASN A 146 -2.44 -26.41 -4.88
C ASN A 146 -1.11 -25.70 -5.17
N GLY A 147 -0.04 -26.45 -5.50
CA GLY A 147 1.25 -25.87 -5.90
C GLY A 147 1.11 -25.00 -7.15
N ARG A 148 0.41 -25.50 -8.17
CA ARG A 148 0.11 -24.77 -9.40
C ARG A 148 -0.61 -23.45 -9.13
N ASP A 149 -1.66 -23.48 -8.32
CA ASP A 149 -2.52 -22.33 -8.10
C ASP A 149 -1.90 -21.31 -7.14
N VAL A 150 -1.03 -21.71 -6.20
CA VAL A 150 -0.25 -20.77 -5.35
C VAL A 150 0.84 -20.07 -6.16
N PHE A 151 1.71 -20.83 -6.85
CA PHE A 151 2.90 -20.27 -7.48
C PHE A 151 2.68 -19.78 -8.92
N GLY A 152 1.71 -20.38 -9.62
CA GLY A 152 1.52 -20.21 -11.06
C GLY A 152 2.42 -21.09 -11.91
N THR A 153 2.12 -21.14 -13.20
CA THR A 153 2.92 -21.78 -14.27
C THR A 153 3.18 -20.77 -15.39
N GLN A 154 3.78 -21.22 -16.49
CA GLN A 154 3.95 -20.37 -17.68
C GLN A 154 2.59 -20.00 -18.31
N GLU A 155 1.59 -20.86 -18.18
CA GLU A 155 0.26 -20.71 -18.78
C GLU A 155 -0.76 -20.07 -17.82
N LYS A 156 -0.51 -20.11 -16.50
CA LYS A 156 -1.46 -19.65 -15.48
C LYS A 156 -0.81 -18.81 -14.40
N LYS A 157 -1.35 -17.61 -14.16
CA LYS A 157 -0.94 -16.75 -13.03
C LYS A 157 -1.28 -17.40 -11.69
N GLY A 158 -0.34 -17.38 -10.74
CA GLY A 158 -0.58 -17.78 -9.35
C GLY A 158 -1.54 -16.84 -8.62
N MET A 159 -2.30 -17.40 -7.67
CA MET A 159 -3.34 -16.69 -6.90
C MET A 159 -2.80 -16.01 -5.65
N VAL A 160 -1.64 -16.45 -5.13
CA VAL A 160 -1.01 -15.89 -3.93
C VAL A 160 0.15 -14.97 -4.32
N GLN A 161 0.15 -13.78 -3.73
CA GLN A 161 1.21 -12.79 -3.86
C GLN A 161 2.06 -12.75 -2.59
N PHE A 162 3.36 -12.91 -2.77
CA PHE A 162 4.36 -12.73 -1.74
C PHE A 162 4.82 -11.27 -1.74
N HIS A 163 5.14 -10.73 -0.57
CA HIS A 163 5.63 -9.37 -0.39
C HIS A 163 7.04 -9.35 0.19
N ASP A 164 7.76 -8.25 -0.05
CA ASP A 164 9.12 -8.04 0.43
C ASP A 164 9.19 -8.08 1.97
N ILE A 165 10.28 -8.59 2.55
CA ILE A 165 10.49 -8.59 4.00
C ILE A 165 11.53 -7.54 4.33
N PHE A 166 11.15 -6.49 5.06
CA PHE A 166 12.06 -5.42 5.48
C PHE A 166 12.66 -5.72 6.85
N LEU A 167 13.99 -5.56 6.97
CA LEU A 167 14.73 -5.76 8.21
C LEU A 167 14.82 -4.43 8.96
N ILE A 168 13.82 -4.15 9.80
CA ILE A 168 13.65 -2.85 10.47
C ILE A 168 13.89 -2.97 11.97
N ASP A 169 13.19 -3.89 12.64
CA ASP A 169 13.21 -3.97 14.09
C ASP A 169 14.58 -4.44 14.60
N GLY A 170 15.16 -3.70 15.54
CA GLY A 170 16.49 -4.01 16.05
C GLY A 170 17.58 -4.10 14.97
N LEU A 171 17.43 -3.40 13.84
CA LEU A 171 18.38 -3.46 12.72
C LEU A 171 19.81 -3.15 13.16
N GLN A 172 20.72 -4.09 12.90
CA GLN A 172 22.17 -3.91 13.08
C GLN A 172 22.94 -4.48 11.88
N LEU A 173 23.99 -3.74 11.49
CA LEU A 173 25.00 -4.22 10.55
C LEU A 173 26.16 -4.82 11.33
N VAL A 174 26.37 -6.12 11.16
CA VAL A 174 27.40 -6.88 11.87
C VAL A 174 28.45 -7.34 10.88
N ARG A 175 29.73 -7.20 11.23
CA ARG A 175 30.81 -7.74 10.42
C ARG A 175 31.00 -9.21 10.68
N ASP A 176 31.37 -9.92 9.64
CA ASP A 176 31.79 -11.29 9.75
C ASP A 176 33.00 -11.58 8.87
N VAL A 177 33.60 -12.76 9.06
CA VAL A 177 34.77 -13.18 8.30
C VAL A 177 34.57 -14.61 7.79
N LEU A 178 34.86 -14.80 6.50
CA LEU A 178 34.96 -16.11 5.89
C LEU A 178 36.43 -16.41 5.63
N ALA A 179 36.97 -17.46 6.24
CA ALA A 179 38.33 -17.90 5.95
C ALA A 179 38.29 -19.10 5.01
N VAL A 180 38.64 -18.89 3.73
CA VAL A 180 38.70 -19.98 2.74
C VAL A 180 40.08 -20.63 2.82
N HIS A 181 40.13 -21.91 3.20
CA HIS A 181 41.39 -22.68 3.29
C HIS A 181 41.85 -23.17 1.91
N MET A 182 40.93 -23.66 1.07
CA MET A 182 41.23 -24.34 -0.20
C MET A 182 40.95 -23.46 -1.43
N LYS A 183 41.39 -22.20 -1.45
CA LYS A 183 41.03 -21.25 -2.52
C LYS A 183 41.51 -21.74 -3.90
N GLU A 184 42.74 -22.23 -4.02
CA GLU A 184 43.31 -22.66 -5.31
C GLU A 184 42.61 -23.91 -5.86
N TYR A 185 42.01 -24.73 -4.98
CA TYR A 185 41.19 -25.86 -5.39
C TYR A 185 39.84 -25.42 -5.99
N TYR A 186 39.14 -24.50 -5.32
CA TYR A 186 37.89 -23.95 -5.86
C TYR A 186 38.10 -23.16 -7.16
N GLU A 187 39.30 -22.61 -7.39
CA GLU A 187 39.68 -21.97 -8.65
C GLU A 187 40.16 -22.96 -9.74
N GLY A 188 40.20 -24.27 -9.43
CA GLY A 188 40.65 -25.31 -10.37
C GLY A 188 42.16 -25.29 -10.67
N LYS A 189 42.96 -24.61 -9.84
CA LYS A 189 44.42 -24.44 -10.05
C LYS A 189 45.25 -25.54 -9.41
N LYS A 190 44.80 -26.10 -8.28
CA LYS A 190 45.49 -27.18 -7.55
C LYS A 190 44.50 -28.18 -6.97
N ALA A 191 45.01 -29.36 -6.58
CA ALA A 191 44.26 -30.29 -5.76
C ALA A 191 43.97 -29.70 -4.36
N ALA A 192 42.95 -30.24 -3.68
CA ALA A 192 42.63 -29.87 -2.31
C ALA A 192 43.72 -30.42 -1.35
N THR A 193 44.72 -29.59 -1.05
CA THR A 193 45.85 -29.93 -0.18
C THR A 193 45.85 -29.03 1.04
N ASP A 194 46.06 -29.60 2.24
CA ASP A 194 45.95 -28.90 3.54
C ASP A 194 47.12 -27.95 3.86
N ASP A 195 47.90 -27.56 2.85
CA ASP A 195 49.08 -26.70 2.94
C ASP A 195 48.80 -25.24 2.55
N GLN A 196 47.58 -24.95 2.09
CA GLN A 196 47.15 -23.61 1.70
C GLN A 196 46.80 -22.75 2.92
N LYS A 197 47.28 -21.50 2.95
CA LYS A 197 46.94 -20.57 4.04
C LYS A 197 45.51 -20.05 3.90
N PRO A 198 44.72 -19.99 4.99
CA PRO A 198 43.38 -19.42 4.93
C PRO A 198 43.41 -17.96 4.49
N VAL A 199 42.53 -17.61 3.54
CA VAL A 199 42.37 -16.22 3.07
C VAL A 199 41.11 -15.64 3.72
N PRO A 200 41.24 -14.81 4.78
CA PRO A 200 40.09 -14.18 5.42
C PRO A 200 39.49 -13.10 4.51
N VAL A 201 38.19 -13.22 4.25
CA VAL A 201 37.37 -12.25 3.53
C VAL A 201 36.33 -11.72 4.49
N SER A 202 36.45 -10.45 4.88
CA SER A 202 35.46 -9.80 5.73
C SER A 202 34.26 -9.35 4.91
N PHE A 203 33.06 -9.53 5.45
CA PHE A 203 31.81 -9.13 4.81
C PHE A 203 30.79 -8.59 5.80
N TRP A 204 29.74 -7.96 5.28
CA TRP A 204 28.62 -7.49 6.08
C TRP A 204 27.51 -8.52 6.18
N THR A 205 26.98 -8.64 7.39
CA THR A 205 25.77 -9.38 7.73
C THR A 205 24.77 -8.41 8.34
N VAL A 206 23.50 -8.80 8.33
CA VAL A 206 22.43 -8.06 9.00
C VAL A 206 21.86 -8.92 10.13
N THR A 207 21.49 -8.28 11.22
CA THR A 207 20.58 -8.85 12.22
C THR A 207 19.40 -7.92 12.40
N ALA A 208 18.24 -8.50 12.65
CA ALA A 208 17.03 -7.82 13.09
C ALA A 208 16.40 -8.66 14.19
N ALA A 209 15.70 -8.02 15.13
CA ALA A 209 15.02 -8.73 16.21
C ALA A 209 13.82 -9.49 15.67
N GLU A 210 12.96 -8.79 14.92
CA GLU A 210 11.71 -9.31 14.38
C GLU A 210 11.48 -8.81 12.94
N VAL A 211 10.76 -9.61 12.17
CA VAL A 211 10.32 -9.26 10.81
C VAL A 211 8.84 -9.55 10.61
N GLU A 212 8.22 -8.78 9.73
CA GLU A 212 6.84 -8.96 9.31
C GLU A 212 6.79 -9.44 7.86
N ILE A 213 6.08 -10.55 7.65
CA ILE A 213 5.95 -11.23 6.36
C ILE A 213 4.48 -11.19 5.98
N TYR A 214 4.20 -10.72 4.77
CA TYR A 214 2.84 -10.61 4.28
C TYR A 214 2.63 -11.43 3.01
N LEU A 215 1.48 -12.10 2.97
CA LEU A 215 0.96 -12.82 1.82
C LEU A 215 -0.44 -12.29 1.52
N THR A 216 -0.79 -12.14 0.25
CA THR A 216 -2.12 -11.68 -0.15
C THR A 216 -2.72 -12.53 -1.25
N ALA A 217 -4.05 -12.60 -1.27
CA ALA A 217 -4.81 -13.19 -2.37
C ALA A 217 -6.00 -12.28 -2.72
N ASN A 218 -6.41 -12.26 -3.98
CA ASN A 218 -7.58 -11.49 -4.42
C ASN A 218 -8.86 -12.22 -4.03
N ARG A 219 -9.90 -11.47 -3.59
CA ARG A 219 -11.25 -12.04 -3.52
C ARG A 219 -11.85 -12.12 -4.91
N SER A 220 -12.54 -13.21 -5.20
CA SER A 220 -13.29 -13.44 -6.43
C SER A 220 -14.60 -14.09 -6.07
N ALA A 221 -15.71 -13.64 -6.66
CA ALA A 221 -17.04 -14.19 -6.39
C ALA A 221 -17.14 -15.70 -6.64
N GLN A 222 -16.29 -16.27 -7.50
CA GLN A 222 -16.30 -17.69 -7.82
C GLN A 222 -15.31 -18.53 -6.98
N ASN A 223 -14.21 -17.92 -6.50
CA ASN A 223 -13.07 -18.67 -5.93
C ASN A 223 -12.63 -18.13 -4.55
N ASP A 224 -13.49 -17.43 -3.80
CA ASP A 224 -13.08 -16.75 -2.57
C ASP A 224 -12.56 -17.70 -1.49
N GLU A 225 -13.32 -18.77 -1.20
CA GLU A 225 -12.93 -19.81 -0.25
C GLU A 225 -11.66 -20.55 -0.68
N GLU A 226 -11.51 -20.78 -1.98
CA GLU A 226 -10.32 -21.39 -2.53
C GLU A 226 -9.09 -20.48 -2.37
N ALA A 227 -9.23 -19.18 -2.68
CA ALA A 227 -8.17 -18.20 -2.50
C ALA A 227 -7.74 -18.09 -1.03
N LYS A 228 -8.70 -18.13 -0.11
CA LYS A 228 -8.44 -18.15 1.34
C LYS A 228 -7.68 -19.41 1.76
N ARG A 229 -8.13 -20.60 1.33
CA ARG A 229 -7.45 -21.87 1.61
C ARG A 229 -6.03 -21.89 1.08
N LEU A 230 -5.81 -21.49 -0.17
CA LEU A 230 -4.49 -21.45 -0.78
C LEU A 230 -3.56 -20.45 -0.07
N LEU A 231 -4.11 -19.35 0.43
CA LEU A 231 -3.36 -18.37 1.22
C LEU A 231 -2.94 -18.94 2.59
N GLU A 232 -3.81 -19.72 3.25
CA GLU A 232 -3.50 -20.44 4.49
C GLU A 232 -2.40 -21.49 4.28
N GLU A 233 -2.52 -22.29 3.21
CA GLU A 233 -1.50 -23.27 2.82
C GLU A 233 -0.15 -22.57 2.54
N ALA A 234 -0.15 -21.50 1.75
CA ALA A 234 1.06 -20.75 1.44
C ALA A 234 1.70 -20.13 2.70
N ALA A 235 0.91 -19.69 3.68
CA ALA A 235 1.40 -19.20 4.96
C ALA A 235 2.07 -20.33 5.77
N ALA A 236 1.47 -21.51 5.82
CA ALA A 236 2.04 -22.68 6.47
C ALA A 236 3.36 -23.13 5.81
N TRP A 237 3.40 -23.19 4.46
CA TRP A 237 4.62 -23.51 3.73
C TRP A 237 5.71 -22.46 3.92
N THR A 238 5.34 -21.18 4.00
CA THR A 238 6.29 -20.09 4.29
C THR A 238 6.92 -20.27 5.66
N LYS A 239 6.12 -20.62 6.67
CA LYS A 239 6.60 -20.95 8.02
C LYS A 239 7.57 -22.13 8.00
N ALA A 240 7.21 -23.24 7.36
CA ALA A 240 8.06 -24.42 7.30
C ALA A 240 9.39 -24.13 6.59
N ALA A 241 9.34 -23.53 5.39
CA ALA A 241 10.53 -23.25 4.59
C ALA A 241 11.52 -22.30 5.29
N LEU A 242 11.03 -21.25 5.95
CA LEU A 242 11.89 -20.31 6.67
C LEU A 242 12.54 -20.93 7.92
N THR A 243 11.83 -21.83 8.58
CA THR A 243 12.31 -22.51 9.80
C THR A 243 13.33 -23.59 9.47
N GLU A 244 13.04 -24.43 8.47
CA GLU A 244 13.86 -25.60 8.13
C GLU A 244 15.08 -25.22 7.28
N TRP A 245 14.86 -24.41 6.23
CA TRP A 245 15.87 -24.17 5.19
C TRP A 245 16.48 -22.78 5.23
N GLY A 246 15.82 -21.82 5.88
CA GLY A 246 16.22 -20.43 5.92
C GLY A 246 16.30 -19.77 4.54
N ILE A 247 16.71 -18.49 4.50
CA ILE A 247 16.75 -17.70 3.27
C ILE A 247 18.02 -16.86 3.17
N GLY A 248 18.41 -16.57 1.93
CA GLY A 248 19.62 -15.81 1.63
C GLY A 248 20.80 -16.72 1.33
N SER A 249 22.00 -16.25 1.62
CA SER A 249 23.26 -16.89 1.25
C SER A 249 23.88 -17.61 2.45
N LYS A 250 24.63 -18.69 2.17
CA LYS A 250 25.33 -19.50 3.19
C LYS A 250 24.39 -20.10 4.25
N THR A 251 23.18 -20.48 3.84
CA THR A 251 22.19 -21.15 4.69
C THR A 251 22.70 -22.47 5.28
N SER A 252 23.55 -23.19 4.55
CA SER A 252 24.22 -24.41 5.04
C SER A 252 25.18 -24.17 6.21
N SER A 253 25.67 -22.94 6.37
CA SER A 253 26.49 -22.52 7.51
C SER A 253 25.66 -21.86 8.63
N GLY A 254 24.32 -21.94 8.54
CA GLY A 254 23.40 -21.47 9.57
C GLY A 254 22.87 -20.04 9.41
N TYR A 255 23.25 -19.31 8.34
CA TYR A 255 22.74 -17.95 8.11
C TYR A 255 21.28 -17.96 7.64
N GLY A 256 20.55 -16.89 7.99
CA GLY A 256 19.21 -16.63 7.48
C GLY A 256 18.13 -17.60 7.94
N ARG A 257 18.34 -18.28 9.07
CA ARG A 257 17.34 -19.12 9.74
C ARG A 257 16.37 -18.26 10.55
N PHE A 258 15.09 -18.64 10.53
CA PHE A 258 14.06 -18.02 11.34
C PHE A 258 13.59 -18.98 12.44
N ILE A 259 13.17 -18.39 13.55
CA ILE A 259 12.51 -19.06 14.68
C ILE A 259 11.22 -18.29 15.00
N ASP A 260 10.34 -18.93 15.77
CA ASP A 260 9.10 -18.34 16.26
C ASP A 260 8.27 -17.71 15.11
N VAL A 261 8.14 -18.45 14.00
CA VAL A 261 7.32 -18.01 12.88
C VAL A 261 5.86 -18.28 13.20
N GLU A 262 5.10 -17.20 13.45
CA GLU A 262 3.73 -17.25 13.95
C GLU A 262 2.78 -16.49 13.01
N ASP A 263 1.57 -17.03 12.85
CA ASP A 263 0.48 -16.32 12.17
C ASP A 263 -0.18 -15.37 13.17
N VAL A 264 0.10 -14.07 13.01
CA VAL A 264 -0.43 -12.99 13.85
C VAL A 264 -1.55 -12.23 13.15
N THR A 265 -2.16 -12.84 12.12
CA THR A 265 -3.22 -12.19 11.33
C THR A 265 -4.39 -11.81 12.23
N GLU A 266 -4.86 -12.72 13.08
CA GLU A 266 -6.04 -12.46 13.93
C GLU A 266 -5.72 -11.55 15.12
N THR A 267 -4.54 -11.73 15.73
CA THR A 267 -4.14 -11.06 16.97
C THR A 267 -3.61 -9.65 16.76
N GLU A 268 -2.81 -9.41 15.71
CA GLU A 268 -2.17 -8.12 15.45
C GLU A 268 -2.79 -7.40 14.25
N PHE A 269 -3.06 -8.09 13.14
CA PHE A 269 -3.43 -7.43 11.89
C PHE A 269 -4.92 -7.08 11.78
N LEU A 270 -5.84 -8.00 12.08
CA LEU A 270 -7.29 -7.74 12.01
C LEU A 270 -7.77 -6.57 12.90
N PRO A 271 -7.23 -6.34 14.11
CA PRO A 271 -7.53 -5.14 14.87
C PRO A 271 -7.18 -3.84 14.13
N VAL A 272 -6.05 -3.82 13.41
CA VAL A 272 -5.64 -2.67 12.58
C VAL A 272 -6.60 -2.48 11.41
N VAL A 273 -7.00 -3.56 10.74
CA VAL A 273 -8.01 -3.50 9.66
C VAL A 273 -9.31 -2.87 10.17
N ARG A 274 -9.84 -3.35 11.29
CA ARG A 274 -11.09 -2.82 11.89
C ARG A 274 -10.97 -1.33 12.20
N LYS A 275 -9.85 -0.91 12.79
CA LYS A 275 -9.57 0.49 13.12
C LYS A 275 -9.54 1.37 11.86
N GLU A 276 -8.86 0.93 10.81
CA GLU A 276 -8.78 1.69 9.56
C GLU A 276 -10.11 1.71 8.81
N THR A 277 -10.89 0.62 8.80
CA THR A 277 -12.24 0.62 8.23
C THR A 277 -13.13 1.63 8.95
N MET A 278 -13.14 1.66 10.27
CA MET A 278 -13.91 2.65 11.06
C MET A 278 -13.47 4.08 10.74
N ARG A 279 -12.16 4.34 10.63
CA ARG A 279 -11.61 5.66 10.28
C ARG A 279 -12.02 6.11 8.88
N LEU A 280 -12.01 5.20 7.91
CA LEU A 280 -12.44 5.47 6.53
C LEU A 280 -13.94 5.76 6.45
N GLU A 281 -14.77 5.01 7.18
CA GLU A 281 -16.20 5.27 7.27
C GLU A 281 -16.52 6.63 7.90
N GLN A 282 -15.80 7.01 8.98
CA GLN A 282 -15.92 8.34 9.59
C GLN A 282 -15.54 9.45 8.60
N ARG A 283 -14.40 9.33 7.91
CA ARG A 283 -13.98 10.29 6.89
C ARG A 283 -14.99 10.43 5.76
N LYS A 284 -15.57 9.33 5.29
CA LYS A 284 -16.63 9.36 4.26
C LYS A 284 -17.87 10.11 4.74
N LYS A 285 -18.29 9.89 5.99
CA LYS A 285 -19.44 10.59 6.60
C LYS A 285 -19.15 12.09 6.75
N GLU A 286 -17.96 12.46 7.21
CA GLU A 286 -17.54 13.86 7.34
C GLU A 286 -17.49 14.56 5.98
N GLN A 287 -16.93 13.91 4.95
CA GLN A 287 -16.89 14.45 3.59
C GLN A 287 -18.29 14.62 3.00
N ALA A 288 -19.17 13.62 3.15
CA ALA A 288 -20.56 13.73 2.70
C ALA A 288 -21.31 14.87 3.39
N LEU A 289 -21.09 15.08 4.69
CA LEU A 289 -21.67 16.19 5.44
C LEU A 289 -21.13 17.55 4.95
N LEU A 290 -19.83 17.66 4.72
CA LEU A 290 -19.22 18.89 4.18
C LEU A 290 -19.74 19.21 2.78
N GLU A 291 -19.87 18.21 1.90
CA GLU A 291 -20.45 18.39 0.57
C GLU A 291 -21.91 18.83 0.66
N GLN A 292 -22.70 18.25 1.57
CA GLN A 292 -24.08 18.66 1.79
C GLN A 292 -24.16 20.12 2.25
N ARG A 293 -23.37 20.52 3.25
CA ARG A 293 -23.35 21.91 3.75
C ARG A 293 -22.95 22.89 2.65
N LYS A 294 -21.95 22.53 1.83
CA LYS A 294 -21.53 23.36 0.70
C LYS A 294 -22.65 23.54 -0.34
N ARG A 295 -23.42 22.47 -0.64
CA ARG A 295 -24.58 22.56 -1.54
C ARG A 295 -25.68 23.46 -0.96
N GLU A 296 -25.98 23.32 0.32
CA GLU A 296 -26.97 24.16 1.02
C GLU A 296 -26.54 25.64 1.02
N GLU A 297 -25.26 25.94 1.27
CA GLU A 297 -24.70 27.29 1.20
C GLU A 297 -24.74 27.86 -0.23
N GLU A 298 -24.41 27.07 -1.25
CA GLU A 298 -24.51 27.47 -2.66
C GLU A 298 -25.96 27.74 -3.08
N GLU A 299 -26.91 26.91 -2.64
CA GLU A 299 -28.34 27.13 -2.86
C GLU A 299 -28.83 28.41 -2.17
N GLN A 300 -28.43 28.62 -0.91
CA GLN A 300 -28.76 29.84 -0.17
C GLN A 300 -28.14 31.09 -0.82
N ALA A 301 -26.89 31.02 -1.27
CA ALA A 301 -26.23 32.12 -1.96
C ALA A 301 -26.92 32.44 -3.30
N LYS A 302 -27.30 31.41 -4.08
CA LYS A 302 -28.11 31.59 -5.30
C LYS A 302 -29.43 32.26 -5.00
N LEU A 303 -30.16 31.80 -3.99
CA LEU A 303 -31.42 32.41 -3.55
C LEU A 303 -31.20 33.86 -3.08
N ALA A 304 -30.09 34.17 -2.40
CA ALA A 304 -29.76 35.52 -1.95
C ALA A 304 -29.46 36.49 -3.11
N LEU A 305 -28.89 36.01 -4.21
CA LEU A 305 -28.64 36.78 -5.44
C LEU A 305 -29.91 37.08 -6.25
N LEU A 306 -30.95 36.27 -6.11
CA LEU A 306 -32.24 36.51 -6.76
C LEU A 306 -32.97 37.68 -6.10
N SER A 307 -33.61 38.51 -6.92
CA SER A 307 -34.54 39.53 -6.44
C SER A 307 -35.73 38.90 -5.68
N PRO A 308 -36.42 39.63 -4.79
CA PRO A 308 -37.59 39.09 -4.07
C PRO A 308 -38.64 38.47 -4.99
N GLU A 309 -38.77 38.99 -6.21
CA GLU A 309 -39.67 38.50 -7.26
C GLU A 309 -39.21 37.16 -7.85
N GLU A 310 -37.92 36.99 -8.13
CA GLU A 310 -37.37 35.74 -8.67
C GLU A 310 -37.26 34.64 -7.60
N ARG A 311 -37.09 35.01 -6.33
CA ARG A 311 -37.13 34.06 -5.19
C ARG A 311 -38.49 33.37 -5.08
N LEU A 312 -39.57 34.13 -5.24
CA LEU A 312 -40.93 33.60 -5.19
C LEU A 312 -41.19 32.61 -6.33
N VAL A 313 -40.66 32.88 -7.53
CA VAL A 313 -40.72 31.94 -8.67
C VAL A 313 -39.95 30.64 -8.36
N ALA A 314 -38.73 30.75 -7.84
CA ALA A 314 -37.91 29.58 -7.51
C ALA A 314 -38.55 28.70 -6.42
N GLU A 315 -39.16 29.31 -5.40
CA GLU A 315 -39.87 28.61 -4.34
C GLU A 315 -41.10 27.85 -4.86
N ILE A 316 -41.84 28.43 -5.79
CA ILE A 316 -43.01 27.79 -6.41
C ILE A 316 -42.59 26.61 -7.30
N VAL A 317 -41.49 26.73 -8.03
CA VAL A 317 -40.98 25.67 -8.92
C VAL A 317 -40.47 24.46 -8.12
N GLN A 318 -39.97 24.65 -6.90
CA GLN A 318 -39.49 23.58 -6.02
C GLN A 318 -40.60 22.81 -5.29
N LEU A 319 -41.87 23.22 -5.38
CA LEU A 319 -42.97 22.56 -4.69
C LEU A 319 -43.13 21.09 -5.15
N THR A 320 -43.22 20.19 -4.18
CA THR A 320 -43.46 18.76 -4.43
C THR A 320 -44.96 18.44 -4.50
N ASP A 321 -45.31 17.17 -4.69
CA ASP A 321 -46.71 16.72 -4.71
C ASP A 321 -47.28 16.44 -3.31
N SER A 322 -46.52 16.76 -2.26
CA SER A 322 -46.93 16.57 -0.87
C SER A 322 -48.19 17.39 -0.53
N GLN A 323 -49.05 16.87 0.36
CA GLN A 323 -50.26 17.58 0.77
C GLN A 323 -49.96 18.94 1.44
N ALA A 324 -48.81 19.04 2.13
CA ALA A 324 -48.35 20.29 2.76
C ALA A 324 -48.02 21.36 1.71
N ASP A 325 -47.30 21.00 0.65
CA ASP A 325 -46.96 21.92 -0.44
C ASP A 325 -48.18 22.32 -1.27
N GLN A 326 -49.12 21.39 -1.47
CA GLN A 326 -50.39 21.71 -2.12
C GLN A 326 -51.20 22.74 -1.33
N GLN A 327 -51.27 22.62 0.00
CA GLN A 327 -51.96 23.60 0.84
C GLN A 327 -51.22 24.94 0.85
N ARG A 328 -49.89 24.90 1.01
CA ARG A 328 -49.02 26.09 1.01
C ARG A 328 -49.11 26.88 -0.30
N SER A 329 -49.20 26.18 -1.43
CA SER A 329 -49.38 26.79 -2.76
C SER A 329 -50.68 27.58 -2.86
N LYS A 330 -51.77 27.10 -2.24
CA LYS A 330 -53.10 27.71 -2.30
C LYS A 330 -53.26 28.89 -1.37
N ASP A 331 -52.54 28.92 -0.26
CA ASP A 331 -52.74 29.91 0.79
C ASP A 331 -51.60 30.93 0.82
N ALA A 332 -50.46 30.58 1.41
CA ALA A 332 -49.36 31.51 1.64
C ALA A 332 -48.75 32.02 0.33
N LEU A 333 -48.41 31.13 -0.60
CA LEU A 333 -47.73 31.50 -1.85
C LEU A 333 -48.69 32.24 -2.79
N TYR A 334 -49.95 31.80 -2.91
CA TYR A 334 -50.96 32.52 -3.66
C TYR A 334 -51.13 33.97 -3.19
N ASN A 335 -51.26 34.19 -1.87
CA ASN A 335 -51.42 35.54 -1.33
C ASN A 335 -50.19 36.42 -1.58
N GLN A 336 -48.99 35.86 -1.48
CA GLN A 336 -47.75 36.58 -1.79
C GLN A 336 -47.64 36.97 -3.27
N VAL A 337 -48.02 36.08 -4.19
CA VAL A 337 -48.03 36.36 -5.64
C VAL A 337 -48.98 37.51 -5.97
N ILE A 338 -50.18 37.52 -5.38
CA ILE A 338 -51.16 38.59 -5.59
C ILE A 338 -50.68 39.91 -4.96
N GLN A 339 -50.12 39.87 -3.75
CA GLN A 339 -49.64 41.06 -3.05
C GLN A 339 -48.46 41.73 -3.78
N GLN A 340 -47.56 40.95 -4.36
CA GLN A 340 -46.41 41.46 -5.13
C GLN A 340 -46.74 41.75 -6.60
N GLN A 341 -47.93 41.39 -7.07
CA GLN A 341 -48.35 41.49 -8.48
C GLN A 341 -47.33 40.88 -9.48
N ASN A 342 -46.61 39.84 -9.06
CA ASN A 342 -45.52 39.27 -9.84
C ASN A 342 -46.07 38.31 -10.92
N LYS A 343 -45.97 38.74 -12.19
CA LYS A 343 -46.47 37.98 -13.35
C LYS A 343 -45.72 36.66 -13.56
N GLN A 344 -44.40 36.61 -13.33
CA GLN A 344 -43.62 35.38 -13.50
C GLN A 344 -43.97 34.33 -12.44
N ALA A 345 -44.18 34.75 -11.19
CA ALA A 345 -44.58 33.85 -10.10
C ALA A 345 -46.03 33.34 -10.28
N ALA A 346 -46.92 34.18 -10.82
CA ALA A 346 -48.26 33.76 -11.21
C ALA A 346 -48.23 32.66 -12.29
N GLN A 347 -47.38 32.80 -13.31
CA GLN A 347 -47.21 31.79 -14.35
C GLN A 347 -46.68 30.45 -13.79
N ALA A 348 -45.69 30.51 -12.88
CA ALA A 348 -45.14 29.33 -12.22
C ALA A 348 -46.18 28.60 -11.35
N LEU A 349 -47.03 29.33 -10.63
CA LEU A 349 -48.07 28.75 -9.76
C LEU A 349 -49.17 28.06 -10.57
N LEU A 350 -49.56 28.64 -11.71
CA LEU A 350 -50.52 28.01 -12.63
C LEU A 350 -49.95 26.73 -13.25
N ALA A 351 -48.67 26.75 -13.66
CA ALA A 351 -47.99 25.55 -14.18
C ALA A 351 -47.91 24.43 -13.12
N TYR A 352 -47.61 24.77 -11.87
CA TYR A 352 -47.63 23.82 -10.76
C TYR A 352 -49.03 23.22 -10.54
N TRP A 353 -50.09 24.05 -10.52
CA TRP A 353 -51.47 23.57 -10.36
C TRP A 353 -51.98 22.72 -11.53
N GLN A 354 -51.50 22.98 -12.74
CA GLN A 354 -51.72 22.10 -13.88
C GLN A 354 -51.02 20.75 -13.69
N ARG A 355 -49.77 20.74 -13.24
CA ARG A 355 -48.99 19.53 -12.99
C ARG A 355 -49.64 18.60 -11.96
N ILE A 356 -50.17 19.13 -10.87
CA ILE A 356 -50.85 18.36 -9.81
C ILE A 356 -52.33 18.06 -10.11
N GLY A 357 -52.82 18.37 -11.32
CA GLY A 357 -54.19 18.07 -11.76
C GLY A 357 -55.28 18.92 -11.11
N GLN A 358 -54.93 20.02 -10.44
CA GLN A 358 -55.87 20.95 -9.80
C GLN A 358 -56.23 22.11 -10.73
N TRP A 359 -56.58 21.76 -11.97
CA TRP A 359 -56.85 22.69 -13.06
C TRP A 359 -58.11 22.31 -13.83
N GLY A 360 -58.83 23.28 -14.38
CA GLY A 360 -59.99 23.00 -15.24
C GLY A 360 -61.15 22.32 -14.49
N LYS A 361 -61.72 21.24 -15.04
CA LYS A 361 -62.96 20.62 -14.51
C LYS A 361 -62.78 19.99 -13.12
N SER A 362 -61.59 19.48 -12.79
CA SER A 362 -61.25 18.83 -11.51
C SER A 362 -61.00 19.81 -10.35
N ALA A 363 -60.88 21.12 -10.63
CA ALA A 363 -60.64 22.13 -9.60
C ALA A 363 -61.94 22.53 -8.86
N SER A 364 -61.82 22.76 -7.54
CA SER A 364 -62.92 23.25 -6.71
C SER A 364 -63.36 24.66 -7.12
N LYS A 365 -64.58 25.07 -6.77
CA LYS A 365 -65.12 26.41 -7.11
C LYS A 365 -64.21 27.54 -6.62
N LYS A 366 -63.69 27.43 -5.38
CA LYS A 366 -62.72 28.37 -4.81
C LYS A 366 -61.37 28.35 -5.54
N GLN A 367 -60.91 27.19 -6.03
CA GLN A 367 -59.66 27.10 -6.77
C GLN A 367 -59.78 27.71 -8.17
N LYS A 368 -60.94 27.56 -8.82
CA LYS A 368 -61.24 28.18 -10.12
C LYS A 368 -61.25 29.71 -10.04
N GLU A 369 -61.78 30.27 -8.95
CA GLU A 369 -61.71 31.71 -8.67
C GLU A 369 -60.25 32.18 -8.53
N LYS A 370 -59.41 31.47 -7.77
CA LYS A 370 -57.98 31.78 -7.63
C LYS A 370 -57.23 31.72 -8.97
N ILE A 371 -57.52 30.72 -9.81
CA ILE A 371 -56.95 30.57 -11.16
C ILE A 371 -57.36 31.75 -12.06
N ASN A 372 -58.64 32.15 -12.05
CA ASN A 372 -59.11 33.29 -12.84
C ASN A 372 -58.43 34.59 -12.44
N VAL A 373 -58.24 34.84 -11.14
CA VAL A 373 -57.55 36.04 -10.65
C VAL A 373 -56.09 36.10 -11.13
N LEU A 374 -55.37 34.98 -11.12
CA LEU A 374 -53.99 34.92 -11.65
C LEU A 374 -53.94 35.06 -13.18
N GLN A 375 -54.92 34.51 -13.90
CA GLN A 375 -55.03 34.72 -15.35
C GLN A 375 -55.33 36.18 -15.71
N GLN A 376 -56.14 36.87 -14.90
CA GLN A 376 -56.37 38.31 -15.05
C GLN A 376 -55.10 39.12 -14.78
N LEU A 377 -54.30 38.73 -13.77
CA LEU A 377 -53.02 39.34 -13.47
C LEU A 377 -51.99 39.18 -14.61
N LEU A 378 -52.02 38.06 -15.34
CA LEU A 378 -51.18 37.82 -16.51
C LEU A 378 -51.64 38.60 -17.76
N ASN A 379 -52.95 38.86 -17.89
CA ASN A 379 -53.55 39.52 -19.04
C ASN A 379 -53.74 41.04 -18.86
N GLY A 380 -53.54 41.57 -17.66
CA GLY A 380 -53.55 43.01 -17.37
C GLY A 380 -52.21 43.65 -17.73
N SER A 381 -52.26 44.74 -18.51
CA SER A 381 -51.10 45.53 -18.96
C SER A 381 -50.25 46.01 -17.79
#